data_AF-A0A6A4HY35-F1
#
_entry.id   AF-A0A6A4HY35-F1
#
_cell.length_a   1.000
_cell.length_b   1.000
_cell.length_c   1.000
_cell.angle_alpha   90.00
_cell.angle_beta   90.00
_cell.angle_gamma   90.00
#
_symmetry.space_group_name_H-M   'P 1'
#
loop_
_entity.id
_entity.type
_entity.pdbx_description
1 polymer ?
#
loop_
_entity_poly.entity_id
_entity_poly.type
_entity_poly.pdbx_seq_one_letter_code
_entity_poly.pdbx_strand_id
1 'polypeptide(L)'
;MAVTQGCTWRNHFKRDIEAVFACGEAPCECFLEFEEGFEDLVKPYTPCSNCILVHHSANFQKALNKKRADSETKKFIPDAHIHSKLRQIYKRFKGLESLITEAKISSFYFSLSWISAHDNFDGCTVFKGLVEAMVIGTEREAKGKDTQNMRYALEYDNLTNTIHDMSPCVYRMLSGHLKLRSERSIQDKNSKASRFPIGIKDSTFKLVSEYCEKYNWPKGYPLALAVNDTKLFATLAPIFDSESRIWRLVGAVTITPLQQRYAAIVFCSKCNLMLRIQVRLWALQIPIPGIPSLILAVLPISSTYKAPQLAEYQSTLLQGLISRGYGVILMAADGAAVERDCQQCCASAVAKEEKSTICYLDSSNKDLIVSYYSLNGQFFTLAQDSLHLQKTARNNSFTGARLLILGDFVVHYCQIHDLALKPNSPLYHRDVIKYDKQDDNAAGRMFSSRFLEHSSQDPMTNMGLIVYLFVFGELVDAFQSRNMAHRDQATIAIRTILFLQTWRKFLAKMGYSEKCHFISAAAYDICITCTNSLLALMFIHHDCLPQKLLLIPHKHITEFIEHVFAEMRKLILDFNMQQTLLCVPKL
;
A
#
# COMPACT_ATOMS: atom_id res chain seq x y z
N MET A 1 4.68 81.47 -47.34
CA MET A 1 5.19 80.28 -48.04
C MET A 1 5.13 79.10 -47.10
N ALA A 2 4.16 78.23 -47.31
CA ALA A 2 4.05 76.95 -46.62
C ALA A 2 5.11 76.00 -47.18
N VAL A 3 5.91 75.38 -46.30
CA VAL A 3 6.32 73.97 -46.43
C VAL A 3 6.38 73.41 -45.02
N THR A 4 5.23 72.93 -44.53
CA THR A 4 5.22 71.87 -43.51
C THR A 4 5.96 70.68 -44.11
N GLN A 5 7.24 70.53 -43.79
CA GLN A 5 7.98 69.31 -44.10
C GLN A 5 7.28 68.16 -43.38
N GLY A 6 6.44 67.42 -44.11
CA GLY A 6 5.88 66.17 -43.63
C GLY A 6 7.02 65.16 -43.52
N CYS A 7 7.66 65.09 -42.35
CA CYS A 7 8.66 64.06 -42.08
C CYS A 7 7.96 62.69 -42.06
N THR A 8 7.91 62.03 -43.22
CA THR A 8 7.40 60.66 -43.36
C THR A 8 8.53 59.66 -43.21
N TRP A 9 8.24 58.51 -42.60
CA TRP A 9 9.20 57.42 -42.44
C TRP A 9 8.60 56.11 -42.93
N ARG A 10 9.48 55.20 -43.34
CA ARG A 10 9.12 53.84 -43.71
C ARG A 10 9.99 52.87 -42.94
N ASN A 11 9.38 51.77 -42.52
CA ASN A 11 10.09 50.64 -41.95
C ASN A 11 10.50 49.71 -43.12
N HIS A 12 11.76 49.33 -43.17
CA HIS A 12 12.22 48.29 -44.07
C HIS A 12 11.85 46.93 -43.46
N PHE A 13 11.07 46.12 -44.18
CA PHE A 13 10.60 44.82 -43.69
C PHE A 13 11.10 43.64 -44.54
N LYS A 14 12.15 43.81 -45.36
CA LYS A 14 12.79 42.63 -45.99
C LYS A 14 13.36 41.73 -44.90
N ARG A 15 13.33 40.41 -45.14
CA ARG A 15 14.03 39.43 -44.30
C ARG A 15 15.45 39.96 -44.03
N ASP A 16 15.77 40.08 -42.76
CA ASP A 16 17.11 40.36 -42.23
C ASP A 16 17.60 41.83 -42.32
N ILE A 17 16.71 42.80 -42.64
CA ILE A 17 17.04 44.24 -42.59
C ILE A 17 16.07 44.97 -41.65
N GLU A 18 16.52 45.32 -40.43
CA GLU A 18 15.76 46.12 -39.45
C GLU A 18 16.19 47.60 -39.49
N ALA A 19 15.64 48.36 -40.44
CA ALA A 19 15.93 49.79 -40.56
C ALA A 19 14.65 50.63 -40.63
N VAL A 20 14.65 51.75 -39.90
CA VAL A 20 13.67 52.84 -40.07
C VAL A 20 14.39 53.99 -40.74
N PHE A 21 13.83 54.49 -41.83
CA PHE A 21 14.47 55.51 -42.65
C PHE A 21 13.46 56.55 -43.13
N ALA A 22 13.96 57.76 -43.39
CA ALA A 22 13.16 58.85 -43.93
C ALA A 22 12.70 58.52 -45.36
N CYS A 23 11.46 58.87 -45.69
CA CYS A 23 10.88 58.69 -47.02
C CYS A 23 10.04 59.93 -47.40
N GLY A 24 9.57 59.99 -48.65
CA GLY A 24 8.74 61.11 -49.13
C GLY A 24 9.57 62.24 -49.73
N GLU A 25 9.24 63.49 -49.38
CA GLU A 25 9.88 64.70 -49.95
C GLU A 25 11.37 64.85 -49.58
N ALA A 26 11.79 64.26 -48.45
CA ALA A 26 13.18 64.22 -48.00
C ALA A 26 13.58 62.77 -47.65
N PRO A 27 13.84 61.91 -48.66
CA PRO A 27 14.15 60.50 -48.42
C PRO A 27 15.55 60.31 -47.84
N CYS A 28 15.79 59.14 -47.25
CA CYS A 28 17.10 58.70 -46.80
C CYS A 28 18.12 58.80 -47.93
N GLU A 29 19.28 59.40 -47.66
CA GLU A 29 20.29 59.72 -48.69
C GLU A 29 20.91 58.46 -49.30
N CYS A 30 21.15 57.41 -48.50
CA CYS A 30 21.62 56.11 -48.98
C CYS A 30 21.29 55.00 -47.97
N PHE A 31 21.32 53.75 -48.44
CA PHE A 31 21.41 52.57 -47.58
C PHE A 31 22.84 52.04 -47.65
N LEU A 32 23.42 51.78 -46.48
CA LEU A 32 24.72 51.15 -46.37
C LEU A 32 24.48 49.68 -45.99
N GLU A 33 24.93 48.76 -46.83
CA GLU A 33 24.95 47.33 -46.49
C GLU A 33 26.21 47.04 -45.68
N PHE A 34 26.05 46.33 -44.57
CA PHE A 34 27.15 45.88 -43.73
C PHE A 34 27.20 44.36 -43.77
N GLU A 35 28.40 43.78 -43.94
CA GLU A 35 28.60 42.36 -43.70
C GLU A 35 28.61 42.07 -42.19
N GLU A 36 27.97 40.98 -41.76
CA GLU A 36 27.94 40.55 -40.35
C GLU A 36 29.37 40.39 -39.80
N GLY A 37 29.77 41.23 -38.83
CA GLY A 37 31.05 41.09 -38.11
C GLY A 37 31.90 42.35 -37.89
N PHE A 38 31.47 43.54 -38.34
CA PHE A 38 32.20 44.79 -38.07
C PHE A 38 31.88 45.38 -36.68
N GLU A 39 32.78 45.19 -35.71
CA GLU A 39 32.64 45.64 -34.31
C GLU A 39 33.31 47.00 -33.95
N ASP A 40 33.89 47.73 -34.90
CA ASP A 40 34.52 49.04 -34.60
C ASP A 40 33.58 50.24 -34.83
N LEU A 41 32.64 50.43 -33.90
CA LEU A 41 31.72 51.58 -33.84
C LEU A 41 32.33 52.78 -33.08
N VAL A 42 33.42 53.38 -33.58
CA VAL A 42 33.94 54.65 -33.03
C VAL A 42 34.41 55.63 -34.12
N LYS A 43 33.48 56.06 -35.00
CA LYS A 43 33.31 57.42 -35.61
C LYS A 43 32.43 57.37 -36.87
N PRO A 44 31.69 58.44 -37.18
CA PRO A 44 30.24 58.46 -37.14
C PRO A 44 29.63 58.02 -38.47
N TYR A 45 29.03 56.85 -38.51
CA TYR A 45 27.90 56.63 -39.42
C TYR A 45 26.66 57.19 -38.75
N THR A 46 26.64 58.51 -38.57
CA THR A 46 25.42 59.21 -38.16
C THR A 46 24.38 58.98 -39.24
N PRO A 47 23.13 58.63 -38.87
CA PRO A 47 22.04 58.59 -39.85
C PRO A 47 22.03 59.89 -40.65
N CYS A 48 21.68 59.84 -41.93
CA CYS A 48 21.62 61.05 -42.74
C CYS A 48 20.70 62.10 -42.07
N SER A 49 20.92 63.37 -42.40
CA SER A 49 20.20 64.50 -41.81
C SER A 49 18.67 64.30 -41.83
N ASN A 50 18.15 63.74 -42.93
CA ASN A 50 16.74 63.41 -43.10
C ASN A 50 16.24 62.33 -42.10
N CYS A 51 17.01 61.28 -41.86
CA CYS A 51 16.68 60.24 -40.87
C CYS A 51 16.79 60.75 -39.43
N ILE A 52 17.73 61.65 -39.14
CA ILE A 52 17.84 62.32 -37.84
C ILE A 52 16.62 63.21 -37.59
N LEU A 53 16.16 63.95 -38.61
CA LEU A 53 14.95 64.76 -38.52
C LEU A 53 13.70 63.92 -38.23
N VAL A 54 13.59 62.73 -38.82
CA VAL A 54 12.53 61.77 -38.47
C VAL A 54 12.62 61.38 -37.00
N HIS A 55 13.82 61.04 -36.50
CA HIS A 55 14.01 60.66 -35.10
C HIS A 55 13.55 61.78 -34.15
N HIS A 56 13.86 63.04 -34.44
CA HIS A 56 13.45 64.18 -33.62
C HIS A 56 12.02 64.66 -33.86
N SER A 57 11.33 64.12 -34.87
CA SER A 57 9.96 64.52 -35.15
C SER A 57 9.02 64.11 -34.01
N ALA A 58 8.15 65.04 -33.59
CA ALA A 58 7.19 64.79 -32.51
C ALA A 58 6.27 63.59 -32.82
N ASN A 59 5.94 63.36 -34.09
CA ASN A 59 5.10 62.24 -34.52
C ASN A 59 5.81 60.90 -34.37
N PHE A 60 7.09 60.82 -34.72
CA PHE A 60 7.87 59.60 -34.54
C PHE A 60 8.15 59.32 -33.06
N GLN A 61 8.49 60.34 -32.28
CA GLN A 61 8.65 60.21 -30.83
C GLN A 61 7.35 59.78 -30.14
N LYS A 62 6.19 60.29 -30.57
CA LYS A 62 4.88 59.79 -30.10
C LYS A 62 4.63 58.33 -30.50
N ALA A 63 5.08 57.91 -31.69
CA ALA A 63 4.97 56.52 -32.12
C ALA A 63 5.86 55.58 -31.29
N LEU A 64 7.11 55.98 -30.98
CA LEU A 64 8.02 55.23 -30.12
C LEU A 64 7.51 55.10 -28.68
N ASN A 65 6.88 56.17 -28.16
CA ASN A 65 6.34 56.20 -26.81
C ASN A 65 4.95 55.56 -26.68
N LYS A 66 4.37 55.05 -27.78
CA LYS A 66 3.08 54.37 -27.73
C LYS A 66 3.24 53.03 -27.00
N LYS A 67 2.46 52.83 -25.92
CA LYS A 67 2.44 51.55 -25.19
C LYS A 67 2.18 50.40 -26.18
N ARG A 68 3.02 49.36 -26.11
CA ARG A 68 2.82 48.12 -26.89
C ARG A 68 1.45 47.51 -26.56
N ALA A 69 0.87 46.83 -27.54
CA ALA A 69 -0.37 46.06 -27.39
C ALA A 69 -0.26 45.05 -26.24
N ASP A 70 -1.37 44.88 -25.51
CA ASP A 70 -1.51 43.87 -24.46
C ASP A 70 -1.65 42.45 -25.04
N SER A 71 -1.65 41.43 -24.18
CA SER A 71 -1.76 40.03 -24.59
C SER A 71 -3.03 39.72 -25.41
N GLU A 72 -4.13 40.44 -25.18
CA GLU A 72 -5.40 40.22 -25.87
C GLU A 72 -5.43 40.82 -27.27
N THR A 73 -4.78 41.98 -27.46
CA THR A 73 -4.78 42.72 -28.73
C THR A 73 -3.58 42.41 -29.63
N LYS A 74 -2.51 41.79 -29.08
CA LYS A 74 -1.32 41.35 -29.84
C LYS A 74 -1.63 40.36 -30.97
N LYS A 75 -2.70 39.56 -30.86
CA LYS A 75 -3.15 38.63 -31.92
C LYS A 75 -3.54 39.32 -33.23
N PHE A 76 -3.81 40.62 -33.17
CA PHE A 76 -4.15 41.45 -34.33
C PHE A 76 -2.93 42.12 -34.97
N ILE A 77 -1.71 41.92 -34.43
CA ILE A 77 -0.48 42.39 -35.06
C ILE A 77 -0.17 41.46 -36.24
N PRO A 78 -0.10 41.97 -37.48
CA PRO A 78 0.23 41.15 -38.65
C PRO A 78 1.58 40.44 -38.48
N ASP A 79 1.66 39.19 -38.95
CA ASP A 79 2.85 38.34 -38.84
C ASP A 79 4.14 38.98 -39.38
N ALA A 80 4.04 39.91 -40.33
CA ALA A 80 5.16 40.65 -40.89
C ALA A 80 5.85 41.62 -39.90
N HIS A 81 5.24 41.87 -38.74
CA HIS A 81 5.73 42.84 -37.73
C HIS A 81 6.21 42.17 -36.43
N ILE A 82 6.36 40.84 -36.40
CA ILE A 82 6.85 40.08 -35.23
C ILE A 82 8.09 39.28 -35.63
N HIS A 83 9.17 39.37 -34.82
CA HIS A 83 10.40 38.62 -35.06
C HIS A 83 10.15 37.09 -35.10
N SER A 84 10.69 36.42 -36.12
CA SER A 84 10.41 35.02 -36.44
C SER A 84 10.70 34.04 -35.30
N LYS A 85 11.80 34.23 -34.57
CA LYS A 85 12.18 33.40 -33.40
C LYS A 85 11.23 33.60 -32.21
N LEU A 86 10.83 34.84 -31.91
CA LEU A 86 9.89 35.14 -30.81
C LEU A 86 8.50 34.59 -31.13
N ARG A 87 8.07 34.65 -32.39
CA ARG A 87 6.84 34.02 -32.87
C ARG A 87 6.83 32.51 -32.64
N GLN A 88 7.93 31.80 -32.92
CA GLN A 88 8.01 30.36 -32.65
C GLN A 88 7.91 30.06 -31.14
N ILE A 89 8.59 30.84 -30.31
CA ILE A 89 8.58 30.68 -28.85
C ILE A 89 7.17 30.93 -28.28
N TYR A 90 6.52 32.03 -28.67
CA TYR A 90 5.19 32.40 -28.21
C TYR A 90 4.09 31.47 -28.70
N LYS A 91 4.19 30.95 -29.93
CA LYS A 91 3.29 29.90 -30.43
C LYS A 91 3.46 28.58 -29.68
N ARG A 92 4.69 28.25 -29.25
CA ARG A 92 5.00 26.97 -28.60
C ARG A 92 4.65 26.97 -27.10
N PHE A 93 4.70 28.13 -26.45
CA PHE A 93 4.48 28.25 -25.00
C PHE A 93 3.50 29.39 -24.68
N LYS A 94 2.21 29.05 -24.60
CA LYS A 94 1.13 29.98 -24.25
C LYS A 94 1.39 30.59 -22.85
N GLY A 95 1.42 31.92 -22.76
CA GLY A 95 1.66 32.66 -21.50
C GLY A 95 3.13 33.03 -21.22
N LEU A 96 4.09 32.55 -22.00
CA LEU A 96 5.50 32.98 -21.92
C LEU A 96 5.70 34.46 -22.35
N GLU A 97 4.71 35.02 -23.04
CA GLU A 97 4.69 36.40 -23.51
C GLU A 97 4.65 37.43 -22.37
N SER A 98 3.92 37.14 -21.27
CA SER A 98 3.87 38.02 -20.10
C SER A 98 5.21 38.01 -19.35
N LEU A 99 5.86 36.84 -19.28
CA LEU A 99 7.19 36.64 -18.69
C LEU A 99 8.27 37.52 -19.33
N ILE A 100 8.26 37.69 -20.65
CA ILE A 100 9.25 38.50 -21.37
C ILE A 100 8.93 40.00 -21.31
N THR A 101 7.64 40.37 -21.20
CA THR A 101 7.22 41.78 -21.27
C THR A 101 7.33 42.50 -19.91
N GLU A 102 7.22 41.78 -18.79
CA GLU A 102 7.20 42.34 -17.42
C GLU A 102 8.53 42.21 -16.64
N ALA A 103 9.59 41.66 -17.25
CA ALA A 103 10.88 41.39 -16.62
C ALA A 103 11.74 42.64 -16.26
N LYS A 104 11.14 43.70 -15.71
CA LYS A 104 11.84 44.89 -15.21
C LYS A 104 12.19 44.84 -13.72
N ILE A 105 11.67 43.87 -12.97
CA ILE A 105 11.94 43.69 -11.53
C ILE A 105 12.39 42.25 -11.31
N SER A 106 13.62 42.05 -10.81
CA SER A 106 14.15 40.82 -10.19
C SER A 106 13.62 39.50 -10.78
N SER A 107 14.39 38.90 -11.69
CA SER A 107 14.00 37.77 -12.57
C SER A 107 13.53 36.46 -11.90
N PHE A 108 13.56 36.32 -10.57
CA PHE A 108 13.33 35.03 -9.89
C PHE A 108 12.00 34.91 -9.13
N TYR A 109 11.52 35.97 -8.49
CA TYR A 109 10.19 35.94 -7.82
C TYR A 109 9.04 35.91 -8.83
N PHE A 110 9.34 36.30 -10.07
CA PHE A 110 8.37 36.39 -11.15
C PHE A 110 7.92 35.01 -11.68
N SER A 111 8.78 33.99 -11.67
CA SER A 111 8.40 32.61 -12.03
C SER A 111 7.40 32.00 -11.05
N LEU A 112 7.56 32.27 -9.76
CA LEU A 112 6.62 31.85 -8.70
C LEU A 112 5.29 32.61 -8.80
N SER A 113 5.32 33.92 -9.05
CA SER A 113 4.09 34.70 -9.25
C SER A 113 3.37 34.30 -10.53
N TRP A 114 4.07 33.98 -11.62
CA TRP A 114 3.46 33.55 -12.88
C TRP A 114 2.72 32.21 -12.75
N ILE A 115 3.33 31.23 -12.07
CA ILE A 115 2.69 29.93 -11.79
C ILE A 115 1.54 30.07 -10.80
N SER A 116 1.64 31.01 -9.85
CA SER A 116 0.58 31.28 -8.88
C SER A 116 -0.58 32.10 -9.44
N ALA A 117 -0.35 32.88 -10.51
CA ALA A 117 -1.34 33.74 -11.16
C ALA A 117 -2.05 33.09 -12.36
N HIS A 118 -1.62 31.89 -12.78
CA HIS A 118 -2.29 31.14 -13.85
C HIS A 118 -3.11 30.00 -13.27
N ASP A 119 -4.44 30.09 -13.43
CA ASP A 119 -5.43 29.11 -12.99
C ASP A 119 -5.19 27.69 -13.54
N ASN A 120 -4.39 27.54 -14.61
CA ASN A 120 -4.04 26.26 -15.21
C ASN A 120 -3.28 25.29 -14.29
N PHE A 121 -2.68 25.79 -13.20
CA PHE A 121 -1.96 24.95 -12.22
C PHE A 121 -2.70 24.83 -10.88
N ASP A 122 -3.94 25.30 -10.79
CA ASP A 122 -4.73 25.08 -9.60
C ASP A 122 -4.98 23.59 -9.34
N GLY A 123 -4.84 23.20 -8.07
CA GLY A 123 -4.79 21.80 -7.64
C GLY A 123 -3.43 21.11 -7.81
N CYS A 124 -2.46 21.65 -8.57
CA CYS A 124 -1.13 21.05 -8.75
C CYS A 124 -0.15 21.41 -7.61
N THR A 125 -0.54 21.14 -6.36
CA THR A 125 0.20 21.55 -5.13
C THR A 125 1.62 21.02 -5.07
N VAL A 126 1.84 19.77 -5.48
CA VAL A 126 3.18 19.15 -5.55
C VAL A 126 4.09 19.88 -6.53
N PHE A 127 3.58 20.20 -7.73
CA PHE A 127 4.35 20.91 -8.75
C PHE A 127 4.66 22.35 -8.31
N LYS A 128 3.67 23.05 -7.72
CA LYS A 128 3.89 24.37 -7.12
C LYS A 128 4.99 24.31 -6.05
N GLY A 129 4.95 23.32 -5.16
CA GLY A 129 5.97 23.10 -4.14
C GLY A 129 7.35 22.74 -4.69
N LEU A 130 7.42 21.97 -5.78
CA LEU A 130 8.67 21.69 -6.50
C LEU A 130 9.29 22.99 -7.03
N VAL A 131 8.50 23.82 -7.72
CA VAL A 131 9.03 25.07 -8.29
C VAL A 131 9.47 26.02 -7.19
N GLU A 132 8.71 26.13 -6.10
CA GLU A 132 9.10 26.90 -4.92
C GLU A 132 10.46 26.45 -4.38
N ALA A 133 10.64 25.14 -4.16
CA ALA A 133 11.91 24.59 -3.68
C ALA A 133 13.08 24.87 -4.64
N MET A 134 12.85 24.77 -5.95
CA MET A 134 13.86 25.07 -6.98
C MET A 134 14.26 26.54 -6.98
N VAL A 135 13.30 27.47 -6.90
CA VAL A 135 13.58 28.91 -6.88
C VAL A 135 14.31 29.31 -5.61
N ILE A 136 13.84 28.88 -4.43
CA ILE A 136 14.49 29.22 -3.15
C ILE A 136 15.90 28.62 -3.08
N GLY A 137 16.08 27.37 -3.53
CA GLY A 137 17.38 26.71 -3.51
C GLY A 137 18.38 27.37 -4.44
N THR A 138 17.97 27.73 -5.66
CA THR A 138 18.84 28.45 -6.62
C THR A 138 19.17 29.87 -6.16
N GLU A 139 18.23 30.57 -5.50
CA GLU A 139 18.48 31.89 -4.93
C GLU A 139 19.54 31.85 -3.83
N ARG A 140 19.49 30.85 -2.95
CA ARG A 140 20.48 30.68 -1.88
C ARG A 140 21.86 30.42 -2.46
N GLU A 141 21.96 29.55 -3.45
CA GLU A 141 23.22 29.26 -4.14
C GLU A 141 23.79 30.49 -4.84
N ALA A 142 22.95 31.28 -5.54
CA ALA A 142 23.36 32.53 -6.16
C ALA A 142 23.89 33.56 -5.15
N LYS A 143 23.40 33.50 -3.90
CA LYS A 143 23.85 34.34 -2.78
C LYS A 143 25.03 33.73 -2.01
N GLY A 144 25.60 32.61 -2.47
CA GLY A 144 26.68 31.89 -1.78
C GLY A 144 26.25 31.28 -0.44
N LYS A 145 24.93 31.11 -0.22
CA LYS A 145 24.36 30.52 0.98
C LYS A 145 24.07 29.05 0.76
N ASP A 146 24.20 28.26 1.83
CA ASP A 146 23.78 26.87 1.80
C ASP A 146 22.24 26.73 1.84
N THR A 147 21.79 25.50 1.62
CA THR A 147 20.37 25.14 1.68
C THR A 147 19.93 24.72 3.09
N GLN A 148 20.73 25.01 4.15
CA GLN A 148 20.37 24.64 5.51
C GLN A 148 19.12 25.41 5.97
N ASN A 149 18.23 24.73 6.69
CA ASN A 149 16.95 25.29 7.15
C ASN A 149 16.03 25.79 6.02
N MET A 150 16.17 25.29 4.79
CA MET A 150 15.18 25.53 3.74
C MET A 150 13.85 24.87 4.12
N ARG A 151 12.75 25.60 3.95
CA ARG A 151 11.40 25.08 4.15
C ARG A 151 10.88 24.53 2.82
N TYR A 152 10.11 23.47 2.90
CA TYR A 152 9.50 22.80 1.77
C TYR A 152 7.99 22.83 1.94
N ALA A 153 7.26 23.02 0.84
CA ALA A 153 5.82 22.89 0.82
C ALA A 153 5.41 21.46 1.24
N LEU A 154 4.35 21.33 2.05
CA LEU A 154 3.96 20.07 2.68
C LEU A 154 3.76 18.93 1.68
N GLU A 155 2.99 19.16 0.61
CA GLU A 155 2.68 18.12 -0.39
C GLU A 155 3.91 17.64 -1.16
N TYR A 156 4.82 18.56 -1.47
CA TYR A 156 6.09 18.23 -2.12
C TYR A 156 7.05 17.51 -1.16
N ASP A 157 7.14 17.96 0.09
CA ASP A 157 7.93 17.29 1.13
C ASP A 157 7.38 15.87 1.40
N ASN A 158 6.06 15.68 1.39
CA ASN A 158 5.43 14.36 1.51
C ASN A 158 5.78 13.44 0.35
N LEU A 159 5.61 13.89 -0.91
CA LEU A 159 5.98 13.11 -2.09
C LEU A 159 7.46 12.68 -2.03
N THR A 160 8.34 13.61 -1.72
CA THR A 160 9.78 13.35 -1.71
C THR A 160 10.18 12.41 -0.57
N ASN A 161 9.52 12.49 0.60
CA ASN A 161 9.66 11.50 1.67
C ASN A 161 9.17 10.11 1.23
N THR A 162 8.04 10.00 0.52
CA THR A 162 7.55 8.73 -0.04
C THR A 162 8.54 8.14 -1.04
N ILE A 163 9.10 8.96 -1.94
CA ILE A 163 10.14 8.50 -2.88
C ILE A 163 11.37 7.97 -2.12
N HIS A 164 11.80 8.69 -1.07
CA HIS A 164 12.90 8.23 -0.21
C HIS A 164 12.59 6.88 0.46
N ASP A 165 11.39 6.71 1.00
CA ASP A 165 11.01 5.47 1.68
C ASP A 165 10.85 4.28 0.72
N MET A 166 10.35 4.52 -0.50
CA MET A 166 10.25 3.50 -1.54
C MET A 166 11.61 3.13 -2.16
N SER A 167 12.46 4.13 -2.43
CA SER A 167 13.78 3.92 -3.02
C SER A 167 14.74 5.08 -2.70
N PRO A 168 15.61 4.91 -1.69
CA PRO A 168 16.67 5.88 -1.41
C PRO A 168 17.61 6.09 -2.60
N CYS A 169 17.77 5.10 -3.48
CA CYS A 169 18.58 5.21 -4.68
C CYS A 169 17.99 6.23 -5.68
N VAL A 170 16.68 6.09 -5.98
CA VAL A 170 15.96 7.05 -6.83
C VAL A 170 15.96 8.44 -6.19
N TYR A 171 15.77 8.50 -4.87
CA TYR A 171 15.86 9.77 -4.13
C TYR A 171 17.21 10.47 -4.31
N ARG A 172 18.32 9.73 -4.13
CA ARG A 172 19.67 10.29 -4.32
C ARG A 172 19.91 10.74 -5.76
N MET A 173 19.47 9.97 -6.74
CA MET A 173 19.52 10.37 -8.15
C MET A 173 18.75 11.69 -8.37
N LEU A 174 17.51 11.79 -7.88
CA LEU A 174 16.71 13.01 -7.99
C LEU A 174 17.32 14.18 -7.23
N SER A 175 17.99 13.95 -6.09
CA SER A 175 18.64 15.00 -5.30
C SER A 175 19.79 15.68 -6.04
N GLY A 176 20.37 15.03 -7.07
CA GLY A 176 21.34 15.65 -7.96
C GLY A 176 20.73 16.64 -8.97
N HIS A 177 19.42 16.57 -9.20
CA HIS A 177 18.72 17.39 -10.20
C HIS A 177 17.70 18.37 -9.59
N LEU A 178 17.10 17.99 -8.46
CA LEU A 178 16.05 18.73 -7.78
C LEU A 178 16.52 19.23 -6.42
N LYS A 179 15.98 20.36 -5.97
CA LYS A 179 16.20 20.84 -4.60
C LYS A 179 15.35 19.99 -3.65
N LEU A 180 15.99 18.96 -3.09
CA LEU A 180 15.41 18.02 -2.14
C LEU A 180 16.02 18.20 -0.75
N ARG A 181 15.28 17.76 0.26
CA ARG A 181 15.76 17.67 1.63
C ARG A 181 16.96 16.70 1.69
N SER A 182 17.92 16.96 2.58
CA SER A 182 19.01 15.99 2.78
C SER A 182 18.48 14.75 3.51
N GLU A 183 19.04 13.57 3.21
CA GLU A 183 18.70 12.32 3.91
C GLU A 183 18.86 12.47 5.44
N ARG A 184 19.87 13.22 5.90
CA ARG A 184 20.06 13.54 7.32
C ARG A 184 18.89 14.34 7.91
N SER A 185 18.35 15.30 7.16
CA SER A 185 17.19 16.07 7.62
C SER A 185 15.90 15.24 7.58
N ILE A 186 15.75 14.32 6.62
CA ILE A 186 14.67 13.32 6.63
C ILE A 186 14.78 12.45 7.89
N GLN A 187 15.97 11.92 8.18
CA GLN A 187 16.21 11.11 9.38
C GLN A 187 15.92 11.87 10.68
N ASP A 188 16.35 13.13 10.79
CA ASP A 188 16.04 13.97 11.94
C ASP A 188 14.53 14.22 12.10
N LYS A 189 13.82 14.52 11.00
CA LYS A 189 12.35 14.66 10.98
C LYS A 189 11.67 13.36 11.42
N ASN A 190 12.08 12.23 10.85
CA ASN A 190 11.54 10.91 11.18
C ASN A 190 11.86 10.52 12.63
N SER A 191 12.99 10.96 13.19
CA SER A 191 13.34 10.70 14.59
C SER A 191 12.41 11.42 15.58
N LYS A 192 11.83 12.55 15.16
CA LYS A 192 10.88 13.38 15.92
C LYS A 192 9.42 12.98 15.71
N ALA A 193 9.12 12.20 14.67
CA ALA A 193 7.77 11.69 14.42
C ALA A 193 7.33 10.73 15.53
N SER A 194 6.01 10.64 15.76
CA SER A 194 5.44 9.67 16.69
C SER A 194 5.80 8.25 16.26
N ARG A 195 6.54 7.54 17.11
CA ARG A 195 6.95 6.17 16.83
C ARG A 195 5.79 5.21 17.02
N PHE A 196 5.84 4.09 16.28
CA PHE A 196 4.95 2.97 16.53
C PHE A 196 5.07 2.52 18.00
N PRO A 197 3.94 2.27 18.71
CA PRO A 197 3.97 1.88 20.11
C PRO A 197 4.82 0.62 20.34
N ILE A 198 5.74 0.71 21.30
CA ILE A 198 6.52 -0.44 21.75
C ILE A 198 5.71 -1.17 22.83
N GLY A 199 5.21 -2.36 22.48
CA GLY A 199 4.31 -3.13 23.34
C GLY A 199 2.84 -2.81 23.12
N ILE A 200 1.98 -3.45 23.91
CA ILE A 200 0.53 -3.18 23.93
C ILE A 200 0.28 -2.12 25.00
N LYS A 201 -0.05 -0.89 24.58
CA LYS A 201 -0.29 0.27 25.45
C LYS A 201 -1.57 1.01 25.05
N ASP A 202 -1.96 2.02 25.81
CA ASP A 202 -3.10 2.88 25.43
C ASP A 202 -2.91 3.56 24.07
N SER A 203 -1.67 3.92 23.71
CA SER A 203 -1.33 4.45 22.38
C SER A 203 -1.60 3.45 21.24
N THR A 204 -1.53 2.14 21.49
CA THR A 204 -1.92 1.09 20.54
C THR A 204 -3.39 1.23 20.16
N PHE A 205 -4.27 1.48 21.13
CA PHE A 205 -5.70 1.64 20.86
C PHE A 205 -6.06 3.01 20.28
N LYS A 206 -5.20 4.02 20.49
CA LYS A 206 -5.35 5.32 19.81
C LYS A 206 -5.19 5.19 18.30
N LEU A 207 -4.30 4.32 17.82
CA LEU A 207 -4.16 4.03 16.38
C LEU A 207 -5.47 3.53 15.77
N VAL A 208 -6.25 2.76 16.53
CA VAL A 208 -7.56 2.27 16.08
C VAL A 208 -8.56 3.41 15.97
N SER A 209 -8.54 4.37 16.91
CA SER A 209 -9.37 5.58 16.83
C SER A 209 -9.06 6.36 15.57
N GLU A 210 -7.77 6.67 15.34
CA GLU A 210 -7.31 7.45 14.18
C GLU A 210 -7.64 6.72 12.86
N TYR A 211 -7.48 5.40 12.83
CA TYR A 211 -7.80 4.57 11.67
C TYR A 211 -9.31 4.54 11.38
N CYS A 212 -10.15 4.32 12.39
CA CYS A 212 -11.60 4.32 12.23
C CYS A 212 -12.14 5.72 11.85
N GLU A 213 -11.64 6.79 12.49
CA GLU A 213 -12.01 8.17 12.16
C GLU A 213 -11.64 8.53 10.72
N LYS A 214 -10.44 8.15 10.26
CA LYS A 214 -9.97 8.39 8.88
C LYS A 214 -10.92 7.83 7.83
N TYR A 215 -11.55 6.68 8.09
CA TYR A 215 -12.48 6.02 7.16
C TYR A 215 -13.95 6.21 7.55
N ASN A 216 -14.27 7.12 8.48
CA ASN A 216 -15.61 7.34 9.00
C ASN A 216 -16.30 6.04 9.46
N TRP A 217 -15.54 5.16 10.12
CA TRP A 217 -15.99 3.86 10.60
C TRP A 217 -16.45 3.95 12.06
N PRO A 218 -17.76 3.88 12.35
CA PRO A 218 -18.27 4.06 13.71
C PRO A 218 -17.83 2.94 14.66
N LYS A 219 -17.82 3.26 15.96
CA LYS A 219 -17.67 2.26 17.01
C LYS A 219 -18.79 1.22 16.96
N GLY A 220 -18.49 0.00 17.38
CA GLY A 220 -19.39 -1.15 17.29
C GLY A 220 -19.52 -1.75 15.89
N TYR A 221 -18.98 -1.12 14.84
CA TYR A 221 -18.98 -1.71 13.51
C TYR A 221 -17.92 -2.81 13.38
N PRO A 222 -18.11 -3.78 12.47
CA PRO A 222 -17.22 -4.91 12.24
C PRO A 222 -15.76 -4.52 12.04
N LEU A 223 -14.91 -5.18 12.81
CA LEU A 223 -13.47 -5.19 12.65
C LEU A 223 -12.97 -6.64 12.70
N ALA A 224 -12.08 -7.00 11.79
CA ALA A 224 -11.41 -8.29 11.77
C ALA A 224 -10.01 -8.15 12.36
N LEU A 225 -9.74 -8.87 13.45
CA LEU A 225 -8.43 -8.95 14.08
C LEU A 225 -7.73 -10.21 13.59
N ALA A 226 -6.55 -10.08 12.98
CA ALA A 226 -5.71 -11.22 12.61
C ALA A 226 -4.40 -11.19 13.36
N VAL A 227 -3.84 -12.38 13.57
CA VAL A 227 -2.51 -12.57 14.16
C VAL A 227 -1.71 -13.59 13.35
N ASN A 228 -0.42 -13.33 13.22
CA ASN A 228 0.51 -14.25 12.59
C ASN A 228 1.94 -13.93 13.06
N ASP A 229 2.81 -14.91 12.91
CA ASP A 229 4.20 -14.86 13.34
C ASP A 229 5.14 -14.97 12.13
N THR A 230 6.25 -14.25 12.16
CA THR A 230 7.37 -14.51 11.23
C THR A 230 8.69 -14.57 11.98
N LYS A 231 9.62 -15.36 11.44
CA LYS A 231 10.99 -15.40 11.92
C LYS A 231 11.66 -14.05 11.73
N LEU A 232 12.49 -13.68 12.71
CA LEU A 232 13.37 -12.51 12.66
C LEU A 232 14.82 -12.95 12.48
N PHE A 233 15.62 -12.07 11.90
CA PHE A 233 17.07 -12.16 12.05
C PHE A 233 17.47 -11.83 13.49
N ALA A 234 18.13 -12.76 14.17
CA ALA A 234 18.48 -12.63 15.58
C ALA A 234 19.54 -11.53 15.77
N THR A 235 19.14 -10.39 16.32
CA THR A 235 20.04 -9.25 16.56
C THR A 235 19.55 -8.43 17.73
N LEU A 236 20.41 -8.17 18.70
CA LEU A 236 20.17 -7.21 19.77
C LEU A 236 20.48 -5.81 19.24
N ALA A 237 19.49 -4.91 19.30
CA ALA A 237 19.63 -3.55 18.77
C ALA A 237 18.94 -2.53 19.69
N PRO A 238 19.53 -1.33 19.86
CA PRO A 238 18.93 -0.28 20.68
C PRO A 238 17.85 0.48 19.89
N ILE A 239 16.71 0.75 20.51
CA ILE A 239 15.67 1.64 19.98
C ILE A 239 15.36 2.72 21.01
N PHE A 240 15.33 3.97 20.56
CA PHE A 240 14.90 5.07 21.42
C PHE A 240 13.38 5.10 21.53
N ASP A 241 12.85 5.04 22.75
CA ASP A 241 11.43 5.22 23.02
C ASP A 241 11.19 6.70 23.33
N SER A 242 10.54 7.40 22.40
CA SER A 242 10.28 8.85 22.51
C SER A 242 9.30 9.19 23.63
N GLU A 243 8.39 8.28 23.98
CA GLU A 243 7.38 8.50 25.03
C GLU A 243 8.04 8.46 26.41
N SER A 244 8.81 7.41 26.68
CA SER A 244 9.52 7.26 27.96
C SER A 244 10.90 7.92 28.01
N ARG A 245 11.35 8.52 26.89
CA ARG A 245 12.66 9.18 26.72
C ARG A 245 13.85 8.31 27.12
N ILE A 246 13.74 6.99 26.96
CA ILE A 246 14.80 6.04 27.27
C ILE A 246 15.16 5.19 26.05
N TRP A 247 16.43 4.82 25.96
CA TRP A 247 16.85 3.76 25.05
C TRP A 247 16.36 2.42 25.59
N ARG A 248 15.88 1.54 24.70
CA ARG A 248 15.46 0.18 25.00
C ARG A 248 16.24 -0.79 24.13
N LEU A 249 16.61 -1.93 24.66
CA LEU A 249 17.20 -3.01 23.88
C LEU A 249 16.08 -3.93 23.37
N VAL A 250 16.03 -4.11 22.05
CA VAL A 250 15.12 -5.04 21.36
C VAL A 250 15.92 -6.17 20.71
N GLY A 251 15.25 -7.25 20.33
CA GLY A 251 15.91 -8.46 19.82
C GLY A 251 16.17 -9.53 20.89
N ALA A 252 15.51 -9.39 22.03
CA ALA A 252 15.21 -10.46 22.98
C ALA A 252 13.68 -10.51 23.16
N VAL A 253 13.16 -11.61 23.72
CA VAL A 253 11.73 -11.74 24.07
C VAL A 253 11.28 -10.60 24.99
N THR A 254 12.15 -10.17 25.91
CA THR A 254 11.87 -9.05 26.81
C THR A 254 12.51 -7.76 26.29
N ILE A 255 11.68 -6.74 26.07
CA ILE A 255 12.14 -5.39 25.74
C ILE A 255 12.65 -4.71 27.01
N THR A 256 13.96 -4.48 27.08
CA THR A 256 14.61 -4.07 28.34
C THR A 256 15.07 -2.60 28.28
N PRO A 257 14.76 -1.76 29.29
CA PRO A 257 15.32 -0.42 29.40
C PRO A 257 16.85 -0.42 29.45
N LEU A 258 17.46 0.48 28.69
CA LEU A 258 18.91 0.65 28.61
C LEU A 258 19.38 1.71 29.62
N GLN A 259 19.14 1.49 30.91
CA GLN A 259 19.46 2.50 31.93
C GLN A 259 20.80 2.31 32.65
N GLN A 260 21.50 1.19 32.53
CA GLN A 260 22.89 1.02 33.06
C GLN A 260 23.57 -0.31 32.65
N ARG A 261 22.91 -1.13 31.83
CA ARG A 261 23.31 -2.53 31.59
C ARG A 261 23.85 -2.81 30.20
N TYR A 262 24.15 -1.83 29.34
CA TYR A 262 24.66 -2.15 27.98
C TYR A 262 25.97 -2.94 28.07
N ALA A 263 26.95 -2.46 28.85
CA ALA A 263 28.18 -3.20 29.11
C ALA A 263 27.90 -4.52 29.83
N ALA A 264 27.08 -4.53 30.88
CA ALA A 264 26.79 -5.76 31.63
C ALA A 264 26.04 -6.83 30.80
N ILE A 265 25.18 -6.46 29.84
CA ILE A 265 24.44 -7.39 28.97
C ILE A 265 25.31 -7.87 27.81
N VAL A 266 26.13 -6.98 27.23
CA VAL A 266 27.03 -7.32 26.12
C VAL A 266 28.26 -8.11 26.58
N PHE A 267 28.82 -7.82 27.77
CA PHE A 267 29.98 -8.51 28.33
C PHE A 267 29.64 -9.69 29.25
N CYS A 268 28.38 -9.86 29.66
CA CYS A 268 27.97 -11.06 30.40
C CYS A 268 27.70 -12.20 29.42
N SER A 269 28.70 -13.06 29.23
CA SER A 269 28.61 -14.35 28.53
C SER A 269 27.56 -15.32 29.11
N LYS A 270 26.89 -14.96 30.22
CA LYS A 270 25.83 -15.72 30.90
C LYS A 270 24.43 -15.12 30.80
N CYS A 271 24.23 -14.02 30.07
CA CYS A 271 22.87 -13.56 29.81
C CYS A 271 22.20 -14.56 28.86
N ASN A 272 21.39 -15.47 29.40
CA ASN A 272 20.48 -16.38 28.67
C ASN A 272 19.38 -15.59 27.94
N LEU A 273 19.77 -14.67 27.06
CA LEU A 273 18.84 -13.99 26.17
C LEU A 273 18.38 -15.03 25.15
N MET A 274 17.11 -15.39 25.19
CA MET A 274 16.52 -16.27 24.20
C MET A 274 16.52 -15.55 22.85
N LEU A 275 17.53 -15.82 22.03
CA LEU A 275 17.71 -15.27 20.68
C LEU A 275 16.87 -15.98 19.62
N ARG A 276 16.16 -17.07 19.98
CA ARG A 276 15.20 -17.76 19.10
C ARG A 276 13.88 -17.00 19.06
N ILE A 277 13.87 -15.92 18.31
CA ILE A 277 12.77 -14.94 18.35
C ILE A 277 12.02 -14.94 17.04
N GLN A 278 10.71 -14.90 17.16
CA GLN A 278 9.79 -14.54 16.10
C GLN A 278 9.18 -13.20 16.46
N VAL A 279 8.70 -12.48 15.45
CA VAL A 279 7.81 -11.36 15.68
C VAL A 279 6.39 -11.86 15.56
N ARG A 280 5.59 -11.56 16.59
CA ARG A 280 4.14 -11.70 16.56
C ARG A 280 3.54 -10.35 16.19
N LEU A 281 2.76 -10.34 15.13
CA LEU A 281 2.09 -9.15 14.63
C LEU A 281 0.59 -9.35 14.76
N TRP A 282 -0.09 -8.33 15.27
CA TRP A 282 -1.55 -8.23 15.20
C TRP A 282 -1.89 -7.12 14.23
N ALA A 283 -2.80 -7.42 13.32
CA ALA A 283 -3.33 -6.45 12.38
C ALA A 283 -4.85 -6.43 12.46
N LEU A 284 -5.41 -5.25 12.26
CA LEU A 284 -6.85 -4.99 12.30
C LEU A 284 -7.29 -4.52 10.92
N GLN A 285 -8.41 -5.01 10.43
CA GLN A 285 -8.96 -4.61 9.14
C GLN A 285 -10.42 -4.19 9.29
N ILE A 286 -10.79 -3.10 8.61
CA ILE A 286 -12.20 -2.84 8.29
C ILE A 286 -12.50 -3.78 7.12
N PRO A 287 -13.43 -4.74 7.27
CA PRO A 287 -13.57 -5.85 6.32
C PRO A 287 -14.31 -5.44 5.03
N ILE A 288 -13.85 -4.36 4.40
CA ILE A 288 -14.35 -3.81 3.14
C ILE A 288 -13.18 -3.69 2.14
N PRO A 289 -13.36 -4.14 0.88
CA PRO A 289 -12.38 -3.94 -0.18
C PRO A 289 -11.97 -2.47 -0.35
N GLY A 290 -10.68 -2.24 -0.55
CA GLY A 290 -10.12 -0.90 -0.79
C GLY A 290 -9.64 -0.18 0.47
N ILE A 291 -9.96 -0.67 1.67
CA ILE A 291 -9.45 -0.11 2.93
C ILE A 291 -8.20 -0.89 3.36
N PRO A 292 -7.05 -0.21 3.57
CA PRO A 292 -5.82 -0.86 4.01
C PRO A 292 -5.94 -1.35 5.46
N SER A 293 -5.29 -2.46 5.79
CA SER A 293 -5.21 -2.96 7.16
C SER A 293 -4.33 -2.08 8.05
N LEU A 294 -4.69 -1.96 9.32
CA LEU A 294 -3.89 -1.32 10.36
C LEU A 294 -2.99 -2.36 11.06
N ILE A 295 -1.69 -2.13 11.09
CA ILE A 295 -0.80 -2.87 11.99
C ILE A 295 -1.07 -2.36 13.41
N LEU A 296 -1.64 -3.20 14.25
CA LEU A 296 -2.10 -2.81 15.58
C LEU A 296 -0.97 -2.94 16.61
N ALA A 297 -0.35 -4.10 16.69
CA ALA A 297 0.68 -4.38 17.68
C ALA A 297 1.77 -5.30 17.12
N VAL A 298 2.99 -5.14 17.61
CA VAL A 298 4.15 -5.93 17.22
C VAL A 298 4.94 -6.29 18.48
N LEU A 299 5.16 -7.58 18.72
CA LEU A 299 5.89 -8.08 19.89
C LEU A 299 6.94 -9.12 19.50
N PRO A 300 8.14 -9.09 20.11
CA PRO A 300 9.05 -10.22 20.03
C PRO A 300 8.53 -11.35 20.92
N ILE A 301 8.46 -12.56 20.40
CA ILE A 301 8.08 -13.77 21.13
C ILE A 301 9.15 -14.84 20.98
N SER A 302 9.24 -15.77 21.93
CA SER A 302 10.09 -16.95 21.74
C SER A 302 9.40 -17.90 20.78
N SER A 303 10.17 -18.52 19.88
CA SER A 303 9.65 -19.59 19.02
C SER A 303 9.26 -20.86 19.79
N THR A 304 9.47 -20.89 21.11
CA THR A 304 9.09 -21.99 22.00
C THR A 304 7.84 -21.69 22.82
N TYR A 305 7.28 -20.49 22.71
CA TYR A 305 6.07 -20.12 23.44
C TYR A 305 4.92 -21.07 23.11
N LYS A 306 4.10 -21.34 24.13
CA LYS A 306 2.90 -22.18 24.02
C LYS A 306 1.65 -21.31 24.09
N ALA A 307 0.54 -21.91 23.70
CA ALA A 307 -0.77 -21.26 23.62
C ALA A 307 -1.13 -20.39 24.84
N PRO A 308 -0.95 -20.81 26.11
CA PRO A 308 -1.31 -19.96 27.25
C PRO A 308 -0.55 -18.63 27.30
N GLN A 309 0.74 -18.65 26.96
CA GLN A 309 1.59 -17.45 26.98
C GLN A 309 1.21 -16.49 25.85
N LEU A 310 0.88 -17.02 24.67
CA LEU A 310 0.44 -16.20 23.54
C LEU A 310 -0.98 -15.62 23.78
N ALA A 311 -1.84 -16.39 24.46
CA ALA A 311 -3.20 -15.99 24.78
C ALA A 311 -3.26 -14.78 25.72
N GLU A 312 -2.27 -14.57 26.60
CA GLU A 312 -2.20 -13.38 27.47
C GLU A 312 -2.17 -12.07 26.66
N TYR A 313 -1.31 -12.02 25.63
CA TYR A 313 -1.22 -10.84 24.75
C TYR A 313 -2.50 -10.64 23.95
N GLN A 314 -3.06 -11.73 23.43
CA GLN A 314 -4.26 -11.69 22.61
C GLN A 314 -5.50 -11.28 23.43
N SER A 315 -5.60 -11.75 24.68
CA SER A 315 -6.63 -11.36 25.64
C SER A 315 -6.54 -9.87 25.97
N THR A 316 -5.32 -9.37 26.21
CA THR A 316 -5.07 -7.96 26.51
C THR A 316 -5.52 -7.05 25.36
N LEU A 317 -5.19 -7.42 24.11
CA LEU A 317 -5.63 -6.67 22.93
C LEU A 317 -7.14 -6.72 22.75
N LEU A 318 -7.75 -7.91 22.83
CA LEU A 318 -9.19 -8.06 22.64
C LEU A 318 -9.98 -7.27 23.69
N GLN A 319 -9.66 -7.43 24.98
CA GLN A 319 -10.30 -6.68 26.05
C GLN A 319 -10.08 -5.17 25.90
N GLY A 320 -8.89 -4.75 25.48
CA GLY A 320 -8.57 -3.34 25.27
C GLY A 320 -9.34 -2.70 24.10
N LEU A 321 -9.59 -3.46 23.02
CA LEU A 321 -10.43 -3.02 21.89
C LEU A 321 -11.91 -2.93 22.31
N ILE A 322 -12.44 -4.00 22.90
CA ILE A 322 -13.86 -4.12 23.25
C ILE A 322 -14.24 -3.11 24.34
N SER A 323 -13.41 -2.93 25.38
CA SER A 323 -13.66 -1.94 26.45
C SER A 323 -13.72 -0.49 25.93
N ARG A 324 -13.14 -0.21 24.76
CA ARG A 324 -13.19 1.10 24.08
C ARG A 324 -14.34 1.22 23.08
N GLY A 325 -15.15 0.17 22.93
CA GLY A 325 -16.32 0.12 22.05
C GLY A 325 -16.03 -0.30 20.61
N TYR A 326 -14.85 -0.83 20.28
CA TYR A 326 -14.54 -1.30 18.93
C TYR A 326 -15.13 -2.67 18.66
N GLY A 327 -15.93 -2.84 17.60
CA GLY A 327 -16.68 -4.05 17.28
C GLY A 327 -15.82 -5.13 16.63
N VAL A 328 -14.96 -5.79 17.41
CA VAL A 328 -14.18 -6.93 16.90
C VAL A 328 -15.10 -8.13 16.75
N ILE A 329 -15.37 -8.57 15.51
CA ILE A 329 -16.29 -9.70 15.22
C ILE A 329 -15.57 -10.99 14.85
N LEU A 330 -14.26 -10.92 14.63
CA LEU A 330 -13.44 -12.04 14.21
C LEU A 330 -12.06 -11.96 14.83
N MET A 331 -11.59 -13.11 15.31
CA MET A 331 -10.18 -13.34 15.57
C MET A 331 -9.66 -14.42 14.61
N ALA A 332 -8.84 -14.03 13.64
CA ALA A 332 -8.23 -14.92 12.66
C ALA A 332 -6.78 -15.25 13.04
N ALA A 333 -6.37 -16.48 12.82
CA ALA A 333 -4.99 -16.93 12.95
C ALA A 333 -4.68 -17.99 11.89
N ASP A 334 -3.40 -18.36 11.77
CA ASP A 334 -3.01 -19.45 10.90
C ASP A 334 -3.57 -20.80 11.41
N GLY A 335 -3.44 -21.83 10.58
CA GLY A 335 -3.87 -23.19 10.90
C GLY A 335 -2.92 -23.99 11.79
N ALA A 336 -1.95 -23.38 12.47
CA ALA A 336 -1.05 -24.11 13.35
C ALA A 336 -1.77 -24.53 14.63
N ALA A 337 -1.39 -25.69 15.18
CA ALA A 337 -2.00 -26.20 16.41
C ALA A 337 -1.84 -25.23 17.58
N VAL A 338 -0.67 -24.59 17.71
CA VAL A 338 -0.39 -23.62 18.77
C VAL A 338 -1.28 -22.37 18.67
N GLU A 339 -1.62 -21.94 17.45
CA GLU A 339 -2.49 -20.78 17.21
C GLU A 339 -3.96 -21.10 17.49
N ARG A 340 -4.43 -22.30 17.09
CA ARG A 340 -5.77 -22.77 17.47
C ARG A 340 -5.94 -22.84 18.97
N ASP A 341 -4.97 -23.46 19.65
CA ASP A 341 -4.98 -23.56 21.10
C ASP A 341 -4.91 -22.17 21.74
N CYS A 342 -4.13 -21.24 21.19
CA CYS A 342 -4.03 -19.85 21.66
C CYS A 342 -5.37 -19.12 21.55
N GLN A 343 -6.04 -19.20 20.41
CA GLN A 343 -7.36 -18.61 20.19
C GLN A 343 -8.39 -19.16 21.17
N GLN A 344 -8.41 -20.49 21.36
CA GLN A 344 -9.32 -21.14 22.31
C GLN A 344 -9.03 -20.72 23.76
N CYS A 345 -7.77 -20.72 24.18
CA CYS A 345 -7.35 -20.25 25.50
C CYS A 345 -7.78 -18.79 25.73
N CYS A 346 -7.56 -17.91 24.75
CA CYS A 346 -7.98 -16.52 24.82
C CYS A 346 -9.50 -16.40 24.99
N ALA A 347 -10.28 -17.02 24.09
CA ALA A 347 -11.74 -16.93 24.12
C ALA A 347 -12.32 -17.47 25.42
N SER A 348 -11.86 -18.63 25.89
CA SER A 348 -12.31 -19.23 27.15
C SER A 348 -11.91 -18.43 28.39
N ALA A 349 -10.83 -17.63 28.33
CA ALA A 349 -10.37 -16.82 29.45
C ALA A 349 -11.18 -15.52 29.62
N VAL A 350 -11.64 -14.92 28.51
CA VAL A 350 -12.20 -13.57 28.54
C VAL A 350 -13.65 -13.45 28.09
N ALA A 351 -14.20 -14.46 27.40
CA ALA A 351 -15.50 -14.39 26.77
C ALA A 351 -16.39 -15.56 27.16
N LYS A 352 -17.71 -15.38 27.02
CA LYS A 352 -18.71 -16.42 27.21
C LYS A 352 -18.97 -17.09 25.87
N GLU A 353 -19.01 -18.43 25.85
CA GLU A 353 -19.47 -19.17 24.67
C GLU A 353 -20.99 -19.01 24.51
N GLU A 354 -21.41 -18.57 23.33
CA GLU A 354 -22.80 -18.50 22.88
C GLU A 354 -23.03 -19.53 21.77
N LYS A 355 -24.29 -19.96 21.61
CA LYS A 355 -24.66 -21.02 20.66
C LYS A 355 -25.93 -20.64 19.92
N SER A 356 -25.89 -20.79 18.60
CA SER A 356 -27.07 -20.76 17.75
C SER A 356 -27.31 -22.15 17.16
N THR A 357 -28.57 -22.52 17.01
CA THR A 357 -28.96 -23.85 16.55
C THR A 357 -29.60 -23.75 15.16
N ILE A 358 -29.10 -24.55 14.22
CA ILE A 358 -29.75 -24.77 12.93
C ILE A 358 -30.51 -26.10 13.06
N CYS A 359 -31.83 -25.97 13.20
CA CYS A 359 -32.70 -27.11 13.43
C CYS A 359 -32.91 -27.92 12.16
N TYR A 360 -32.95 -29.24 12.31
CA TYR A 360 -33.47 -30.10 11.25
C TYR A 360 -35.00 -29.96 11.17
N LEU A 361 -35.54 -30.06 9.95
CA LEU A 361 -36.99 -30.15 9.74
C LEU A 361 -37.55 -31.46 10.28
N ASP A 362 -36.72 -32.51 10.36
CA ASP A 362 -37.06 -33.79 10.93
C ASP A 362 -36.38 -33.99 12.30
N SER A 363 -37.12 -34.42 13.31
CA SER A 363 -36.61 -34.65 14.67
C SER A 363 -35.67 -35.87 14.79
N SER A 364 -35.35 -36.52 13.67
CA SER A 364 -34.51 -37.73 13.62
C SER A 364 -33.00 -37.41 13.68
N ASN A 365 -32.62 -36.18 13.32
CA ASN A 365 -31.24 -35.73 13.26
C ASN A 365 -30.90 -34.78 14.40
N LYS A 366 -29.62 -34.79 14.81
CA LYS A 366 -29.12 -33.82 15.80
C LYS A 366 -28.91 -32.48 15.12
N ASP A 367 -29.49 -31.43 15.70
CA ASP A 367 -29.32 -30.06 15.24
C ASP A 367 -27.84 -29.66 15.13
N LEU A 368 -27.55 -28.79 14.16
CA LEU A 368 -26.23 -28.23 13.99
C LEU A 368 -26.06 -27.04 14.94
N ILE A 369 -25.05 -27.12 15.79
CA ILE A 369 -24.70 -26.06 16.74
C ILE A 369 -23.62 -25.19 16.10
N VAL A 370 -23.87 -23.89 16.05
CA VAL A 370 -22.90 -22.87 15.66
C VAL A 370 -22.48 -22.10 16.91
N SER A 371 -21.22 -22.26 17.29
CA SER A 371 -20.65 -21.60 18.47
C SER A 371 -20.00 -20.27 18.09
N TYR A 372 -20.18 -19.26 18.93
CA TYR A 372 -19.50 -17.97 18.87
C TYR A 372 -19.31 -17.46 20.30
N TYR A 373 -18.75 -16.26 20.46
CA TYR A 373 -18.37 -15.74 21.78
C TYR A 373 -18.94 -14.36 22.01
N SER A 374 -19.28 -14.07 23.27
CA SER A 374 -19.72 -12.75 23.71
C SER A 374 -18.79 -12.17 24.78
N LEU A 375 -18.44 -10.90 24.64
CA LEU A 375 -17.63 -10.13 25.60
C LEU A 375 -18.15 -8.69 25.67
N ASN A 376 -18.60 -8.25 26.85
CA ASN A 376 -19.15 -6.92 27.10
C ASN A 376 -20.24 -6.50 26.08
N GLY A 377 -21.11 -7.43 25.70
CA GLY A 377 -22.20 -7.19 24.75
C GLY A 377 -21.78 -7.17 23.27
N GLN A 378 -20.50 -7.40 22.96
CA GLN A 378 -20.03 -7.63 21.59
C GLN A 378 -19.87 -9.12 21.31
N PHE A 379 -20.03 -9.49 20.03
CA PHE A 379 -20.02 -10.88 19.59
C PHE A 379 -18.93 -11.10 18.55
N PHE A 380 -18.19 -12.21 18.68
CA PHE A 380 -17.11 -12.56 17.78
C PHE A 380 -16.97 -14.07 17.58
N THR A 381 -16.26 -14.47 16.52
CA THR A 381 -15.92 -15.87 16.27
C THR A 381 -14.42 -16.06 16.02
N LEU A 382 -13.96 -17.29 16.20
CA LEU A 382 -12.58 -17.71 15.94
C LEU A 382 -12.51 -18.26 14.52
N ALA A 383 -11.58 -17.74 13.70
CA ALA A 383 -11.38 -18.19 12.34
C ALA A 383 -9.95 -18.68 12.10
N GLN A 384 -9.86 -19.55 11.10
CA GLN A 384 -8.63 -20.13 10.58
C GLN A 384 -8.50 -19.73 9.12
N ASP A 385 -7.26 -19.62 8.65
CA ASP A 385 -6.99 -19.31 7.25
C ASP A 385 -7.47 -20.41 6.29
N SER A 386 -8.40 -20.05 5.41
CA SER A 386 -8.90 -20.91 4.33
C SER A 386 -7.81 -21.36 3.34
N LEU A 387 -6.76 -20.56 3.11
CA LEU A 387 -5.65 -20.97 2.23
C LEU A 387 -4.76 -22.00 2.94
N HIS A 388 -4.57 -21.86 4.25
CA HIS A 388 -3.96 -22.90 5.07
C HIS A 388 -4.79 -24.20 5.10
N LEU A 389 -6.12 -24.10 5.15
CA LEU A 389 -7.01 -25.27 4.99
C LEU A 389 -6.72 -25.98 3.67
N GLN A 390 -6.65 -25.23 2.56
CA GLN A 390 -6.37 -25.78 1.23
C GLN A 390 -5.04 -26.53 1.19
N LYS A 391 -3.97 -25.93 1.72
CA LYS A 391 -2.65 -26.57 1.86
C LYS A 391 -2.72 -27.84 2.69
N THR A 392 -3.43 -27.79 3.81
CA THR A 392 -3.57 -28.91 4.74
C THR A 392 -4.35 -30.07 4.12
N ALA A 393 -5.44 -29.78 3.41
CA ALA A 393 -6.22 -30.79 2.68
C ALA A 393 -5.36 -31.47 1.61
N ARG A 394 -4.66 -30.70 0.76
CA ARG A 394 -3.70 -31.27 -0.21
C ARG A 394 -2.70 -32.20 0.49
N ASN A 395 -2.03 -31.71 1.53
CA ASN A 395 -0.99 -32.47 2.23
C ASN A 395 -1.51 -33.77 2.85
N ASN A 396 -2.80 -33.86 3.20
CA ASN A 396 -3.43 -35.09 3.70
C ASN A 396 -3.65 -36.15 2.62
N SER A 397 -3.87 -35.75 1.37
CA SER A 397 -3.95 -36.70 0.25
C SER A 397 -2.57 -37.15 -0.25
N PHE A 398 -1.50 -36.42 0.10
CA PHE A 398 -0.12 -36.69 -0.33
C PHE A 398 0.69 -37.52 0.66
N THR A 399 0.23 -37.65 1.91
CA THR A 399 0.99 -38.36 2.93
C THR A 399 0.92 -39.87 2.72
N GLY A 400 2.08 -40.53 2.61
CA GLY A 400 2.14 -42.01 2.55
C GLY A 400 1.74 -42.70 3.86
N ALA A 401 1.54 -41.94 4.94
CA ALA A 401 1.08 -42.48 6.22
C ALA A 401 -0.44 -42.74 6.26
N ARG A 402 -1.20 -42.32 5.23
CA ARG A 402 -2.66 -42.43 5.20
C ARG A 402 -3.13 -42.95 3.83
N LEU A 403 -4.20 -43.73 3.87
CA LEU A 403 -5.01 -44.09 2.70
C LEU A 403 -6.44 -43.72 3.05
N LEU A 404 -6.91 -42.58 2.53
CA LEU A 404 -8.22 -42.05 2.87
C LEU A 404 -9.29 -42.94 2.22
N ILE A 405 -10.21 -43.49 3.01
CA ILE A 405 -11.28 -44.38 2.51
C ILE A 405 -12.61 -43.64 2.56
N LEU A 406 -13.26 -43.49 1.40
CA LEU A 406 -14.54 -42.79 1.22
C LEU A 406 -15.56 -43.76 0.61
N GLY A 407 -16.33 -44.44 1.45
CA GLY A 407 -17.22 -45.51 0.99
C GLY A 407 -16.41 -46.63 0.34
N ASP A 408 -16.75 -46.96 -0.90
CA ASP A 408 -16.05 -47.98 -1.70
C ASP A 408 -14.81 -47.43 -2.43
N PHE A 409 -14.48 -46.15 -2.25
CA PHE A 409 -13.41 -45.47 -2.97
C PHE A 409 -12.25 -45.07 -2.04
N VAL A 410 -11.11 -44.77 -2.64
CA VAL A 410 -9.91 -44.30 -1.94
C VAL A 410 -9.38 -42.98 -2.49
N VAL A 411 -8.65 -42.26 -1.66
CA VAL A 411 -7.83 -41.09 -2.05
C VAL A 411 -6.41 -41.32 -1.60
N HIS A 412 -5.46 -41.30 -2.54
CA HIS A 412 -4.04 -41.40 -2.29
C HIS A 412 -3.20 -40.64 -3.32
N TYR A 413 -1.94 -40.39 -2.98
CA TYR A 413 -0.98 -39.63 -3.77
C TYR A 413 -0.86 -40.14 -5.22
N CYS A 414 -0.79 -41.46 -5.45
CA CYS A 414 -0.57 -41.99 -6.81
C CYS A 414 -1.66 -41.57 -7.81
N GLN A 415 -2.94 -41.51 -7.40
CA GLN A 415 -4.02 -41.03 -8.27
C GLN A 415 -3.72 -39.60 -8.77
N ILE A 416 -3.30 -38.73 -7.86
CA ILE A 416 -3.02 -37.32 -8.15
C ILE A 416 -1.75 -37.19 -9.00
N HIS A 417 -0.71 -37.96 -8.68
CA HIS A 417 0.52 -38.03 -9.44
C HIS A 417 0.27 -38.45 -10.89
N ASP A 418 -0.48 -39.53 -11.10
CA ASP A 418 -0.72 -40.06 -12.45
C ASP A 418 -1.61 -39.10 -13.25
N LEU A 419 -2.62 -38.49 -12.62
CA LEU A 419 -3.40 -37.42 -13.24
C LEU A 419 -2.55 -36.21 -13.62
N ALA A 420 -1.56 -35.86 -12.81
CA ALA A 420 -0.66 -34.74 -13.07
C ALA A 420 0.30 -34.98 -14.25
N LEU A 421 0.64 -36.24 -14.54
CA LEU A 421 1.48 -36.65 -15.66
C LEU A 421 0.71 -36.91 -16.96
N LYS A 422 -0.63 -36.97 -16.90
CA LYS A 422 -1.44 -37.10 -18.12
C LYS A 422 -1.32 -35.84 -19.00
N PRO A 423 -1.42 -35.98 -20.34
CA PRO A 423 -1.48 -34.83 -21.23
C PRO A 423 -2.56 -33.83 -20.83
N ASN A 424 -2.28 -32.54 -20.99
CA ASN A 424 -3.19 -31.43 -20.66
C ASN A 424 -3.62 -31.36 -19.17
N SER A 425 -2.87 -31.97 -18.26
CA SER A 425 -3.08 -31.81 -16.83
C SER A 425 -3.04 -30.33 -16.40
N PRO A 426 -4.01 -29.87 -15.60
CA PRO A 426 -3.96 -28.56 -14.94
C PRO A 426 -2.86 -28.42 -13.88
N LEU A 427 -2.31 -29.54 -13.40
CA LEU A 427 -1.18 -29.56 -12.47
C LEU A 427 0.15 -29.60 -13.22
N TYR A 428 1.14 -28.87 -12.71
CA TYR A 428 2.52 -29.01 -13.16
C TYR A 428 3.19 -30.19 -12.50
N HIS A 429 4.20 -30.78 -13.14
CA HIS A 429 4.98 -31.88 -12.55
C HIS A 429 5.57 -31.50 -11.19
N ARG A 430 6.03 -30.25 -11.00
CA ARG A 430 6.56 -29.75 -9.73
C ARG A 430 5.53 -29.69 -8.59
N ASP A 431 4.23 -29.71 -8.92
CA ASP A 431 3.15 -29.66 -7.93
C ASP A 431 3.00 -31.01 -7.21
N VAL A 432 3.52 -32.09 -7.82
CA VAL A 432 3.46 -33.44 -7.27
C VAL A 432 4.85 -34.05 -7.02
N ILE A 433 5.83 -33.77 -7.89
CA ILE A 433 7.21 -34.27 -7.77
C ILE A 433 8.03 -33.28 -6.94
N LYS A 434 8.59 -33.75 -5.81
CA LYS A 434 9.35 -32.92 -4.86
C LYS A 434 8.58 -31.65 -4.46
N TYR A 435 7.26 -31.81 -4.31
CA TYR A 435 6.34 -30.71 -4.10
C TYR A 435 6.67 -29.92 -2.82
N ASP A 436 6.51 -28.61 -2.89
CA ASP A 436 6.60 -27.74 -1.73
C ASP A 436 5.28 -27.76 -0.95
N LYS A 437 5.33 -28.22 0.30
CA LYS A 437 4.17 -28.30 1.21
C LYS A 437 3.55 -26.94 1.51
N GLN A 438 4.29 -25.84 1.29
CA GLN A 438 3.85 -24.47 1.52
C GLN A 438 3.40 -23.73 0.25
N ASP A 439 3.51 -24.32 -0.94
CA ASP A 439 3.08 -23.66 -2.19
C ASP A 439 1.56 -23.57 -2.28
N ASP A 440 1.03 -22.37 -2.01
CA ASP A 440 -0.40 -22.03 -2.13
C ASP A 440 -0.92 -22.17 -3.56
N ASN A 441 -0.10 -21.86 -4.58
CA ASN A 441 -0.54 -21.94 -5.97
C ASN A 441 -0.73 -23.39 -6.42
N ALA A 442 0.15 -24.30 -5.98
CA ALA A 442 -0.01 -25.72 -6.26
C ALA A 442 -1.25 -26.30 -5.55
N ALA A 443 -1.53 -25.87 -4.32
CA ALA A 443 -2.76 -26.25 -3.62
C ALA A 443 -4.01 -25.70 -4.34
N GLY A 444 -3.97 -24.43 -4.75
CA GLY A 444 -5.01 -23.79 -5.54
C GLY A 444 -5.29 -24.49 -6.88
N ARG A 445 -4.24 -24.89 -7.61
CA ARG A 445 -4.40 -25.66 -8.86
C ARG A 445 -5.04 -27.03 -8.61
N MET A 446 -4.64 -27.74 -7.55
CA MET A 446 -5.25 -29.02 -7.20
C MET A 446 -6.74 -28.89 -6.90
N PHE A 447 -7.15 -27.90 -6.13
CA PHE A 447 -8.57 -27.69 -5.80
C PHE A 447 -9.33 -26.85 -6.84
N SER A 448 -8.74 -26.60 -8.02
CA SER A 448 -9.39 -25.84 -9.08
C SER A 448 -10.49 -26.66 -9.77
N SER A 449 -11.50 -25.96 -10.30
CA SER A 449 -12.53 -26.57 -11.13
C SER A 449 -11.97 -27.32 -12.34
N ARG A 450 -10.84 -26.85 -12.90
CA ARG A 450 -10.16 -27.51 -14.02
C ARG A 450 -9.56 -28.86 -13.62
N PHE A 451 -8.93 -28.96 -12.45
CA PHE A 451 -8.41 -30.24 -11.99
C PHE A 451 -9.52 -31.20 -11.57
N LEU A 452 -10.61 -30.68 -10.99
CA LEU A 452 -11.81 -31.47 -10.73
C LEU A 452 -12.39 -32.05 -12.02
N GLU A 453 -12.55 -31.23 -13.08
CA GLU A 453 -12.99 -31.65 -14.41
C GLU A 453 -12.05 -32.72 -15.00
N HIS A 454 -10.74 -32.50 -14.93
CA HIS A 454 -9.73 -33.46 -15.41
C HIS A 454 -9.79 -34.80 -14.67
N SER A 455 -9.93 -34.78 -13.34
CA SER A 455 -10.09 -36.00 -12.52
C SER A 455 -11.40 -36.74 -12.82
N SER A 456 -12.43 -36.01 -13.25
CA SER A 456 -13.76 -36.53 -13.59
C SER A 456 -13.83 -37.19 -14.97
N GLN A 457 -12.76 -37.19 -15.76
CA GLN A 457 -12.71 -37.94 -17.02
C GLN A 457 -12.73 -39.45 -16.82
N ASP A 458 -12.33 -39.93 -15.63
CA ASP A 458 -12.44 -41.33 -15.22
C ASP A 458 -13.03 -41.43 -13.80
N PRO A 459 -14.37 -41.29 -13.66
CA PRO A 459 -15.02 -41.31 -12.36
C PRO A 459 -14.88 -42.65 -11.64
N MET A 460 -14.86 -43.76 -12.37
CA MET A 460 -14.78 -45.10 -11.77
C MET A 460 -13.49 -45.26 -10.96
N THR A 461 -12.37 -44.74 -11.47
CA THR A 461 -11.08 -44.78 -10.79
C THR A 461 -10.93 -43.67 -9.75
N ASN A 462 -11.49 -42.48 -10.01
CA ASN A 462 -11.20 -41.27 -9.24
C ASN A 462 -12.35 -40.77 -8.35
N MET A 463 -13.44 -41.52 -8.18
CA MET A 463 -14.62 -41.04 -7.46
C MET A 463 -14.30 -40.50 -6.06
N GLY A 464 -13.51 -41.23 -5.27
CA GLY A 464 -13.07 -40.75 -3.95
C GLY A 464 -12.36 -39.40 -4.04
N LEU A 465 -11.46 -39.25 -5.00
CA LEU A 465 -10.70 -38.01 -5.23
C LEU A 465 -11.62 -36.88 -5.71
N ILE A 466 -12.58 -37.14 -6.61
CA ILE A 466 -13.54 -36.16 -7.11
C ILE A 466 -14.36 -35.58 -5.95
N VAL A 467 -14.91 -36.44 -5.08
CA VAL A 467 -15.66 -36.00 -3.88
C VAL A 467 -14.76 -35.20 -2.95
N TYR A 468 -13.53 -35.66 -2.74
CA TYR A 468 -12.55 -34.97 -1.90
C TYR A 468 -12.24 -33.55 -2.44
N LEU A 469 -11.93 -33.44 -3.73
CA LEU A 469 -11.65 -32.17 -4.39
C LEU A 469 -12.85 -31.22 -4.34
N PHE A 470 -14.06 -31.75 -4.58
CA PHE A 470 -15.30 -30.98 -4.53
C PHE A 470 -15.56 -30.41 -3.14
N VAL A 471 -15.61 -31.26 -2.11
CA VAL A 471 -15.96 -30.82 -0.74
C VAL A 471 -14.96 -29.82 -0.18
N PHE A 472 -13.65 -30.12 -0.26
CA PHE A 472 -12.64 -29.23 0.33
C PHE A 472 -12.35 -28.01 -0.56
N GLY A 473 -12.44 -28.15 -1.89
CA GLY A 473 -12.29 -27.03 -2.82
C GLY A 473 -13.41 -26.01 -2.66
N GLU A 474 -14.66 -26.46 -2.62
CA GLU A 474 -15.80 -25.56 -2.41
C GLU A 474 -15.75 -24.88 -1.05
N LEU A 475 -15.31 -25.57 0.03
CA LEU A 475 -15.18 -24.92 1.34
C LEU A 475 -14.19 -23.75 1.29
N VAL A 476 -13.10 -23.86 0.53
CA VAL A 476 -12.18 -22.74 0.30
C VAL A 476 -12.86 -21.63 -0.50
N ASP A 477 -13.58 -21.98 -1.57
CA ASP A 477 -14.32 -21.03 -2.40
C ASP A 477 -15.42 -20.30 -1.61
N ALA A 478 -16.02 -20.94 -0.61
CA ALA A 478 -17.02 -20.31 0.25
C ALA A 478 -16.47 -19.09 1.01
N PHE A 479 -15.17 -19.08 1.28
CA PHE A 479 -14.46 -17.91 1.82
C PHE A 479 -13.95 -16.98 0.72
N GLN A 480 -13.27 -17.55 -0.28
CA GLN A 480 -12.47 -16.79 -1.24
C GLN A 480 -13.26 -16.17 -2.38
N SER A 481 -14.42 -16.75 -2.72
CA SER A 481 -15.25 -16.24 -3.80
C SER A 481 -15.77 -14.84 -3.49
N ARG A 482 -15.63 -13.95 -4.47
CA ARG A 482 -16.10 -12.56 -4.38
C ARG A 482 -17.55 -12.38 -4.78
N ASN A 483 -18.14 -13.39 -5.42
CA ASN A 483 -19.45 -13.30 -6.06
C ASN A 483 -20.43 -14.39 -5.58
N MET A 484 -20.01 -15.28 -4.68
CA MET A 484 -20.87 -16.36 -4.18
C MET A 484 -21.93 -15.81 -3.23
N ALA A 485 -23.18 -16.28 -3.37
CA ALA A 485 -24.25 -15.90 -2.47
C ALA A 485 -24.05 -16.52 -1.07
N HIS A 486 -24.44 -15.79 -0.02
CA HIS A 486 -24.33 -16.28 1.36
C HIS A 486 -25.08 -17.60 1.61
N ARG A 487 -26.18 -17.82 0.89
CA ARG A 487 -26.91 -19.10 0.94
C ARG A 487 -26.05 -20.27 0.47
N ASP A 488 -25.31 -20.09 -0.62
CA ASP A 488 -24.45 -21.14 -1.18
C ASP A 488 -23.26 -21.37 -0.26
N GLN A 489 -22.67 -20.30 0.27
CA GLN A 489 -21.63 -20.36 1.30
C GLN A 489 -22.07 -21.17 2.53
N ALA A 490 -23.27 -20.90 3.05
CA ALA A 490 -23.85 -21.64 4.17
C ALA A 490 -24.11 -23.11 3.80
N THR A 491 -24.59 -23.38 2.59
CA THR A 491 -24.85 -24.73 2.09
C THR A 491 -23.55 -25.53 2.00
N ILE A 492 -22.49 -24.95 1.45
CA ILE A 492 -21.16 -25.55 1.36
C ILE A 492 -20.62 -25.86 2.75
N ALA A 493 -20.71 -24.90 3.67
CA ALA A 493 -20.32 -25.04 5.06
C ALA A 493 -21.02 -26.24 5.71
N ILE A 494 -22.36 -26.23 5.72
CA ILE A 494 -23.19 -27.28 6.32
C ILE A 494 -22.87 -28.64 5.68
N ARG A 495 -22.83 -28.72 4.34
CA ARG A 495 -22.47 -29.95 3.62
C ARG A 495 -21.13 -30.50 4.05
N THR A 496 -20.13 -29.65 4.25
CA THR A 496 -18.79 -30.07 4.67
C THR A 496 -18.80 -30.69 6.07
N ILE A 497 -19.50 -30.07 7.04
CA ILE A 497 -19.67 -30.66 8.38
C ILE A 497 -20.36 -32.03 8.29
N LEU A 498 -21.47 -32.11 7.56
CA LEU A 498 -22.24 -33.35 7.44
C LEU A 498 -21.46 -34.45 6.75
N PHE A 499 -20.69 -34.11 5.72
CA PHE A 499 -19.77 -35.02 5.06
C PHE A 499 -18.73 -35.56 6.04
N LEU A 500 -18.03 -34.70 6.79
CA LEU A 500 -17.01 -35.11 7.75
C LEU A 500 -17.58 -36.01 8.86
N GLN A 501 -18.74 -35.64 9.41
CA GLN A 501 -19.42 -36.44 10.44
C GLN A 501 -19.86 -37.81 9.91
N THR A 502 -20.40 -37.84 8.68
CA THR A 502 -20.84 -39.08 8.03
C THR A 502 -19.66 -39.99 7.71
N TRP A 503 -18.54 -39.41 7.24
CA TRP A 503 -17.31 -40.13 6.96
C TRP A 503 -16.78 -40.83 8.23
N ARG A 504 -16.70 -40.12 9.36
CA ARG A 504 -16.29 -40.73 10.65
C ARG A 504 -17.23 -41.86 11.09
N LYS A 505 -18.55 -41.67 10.97
CA LYS A 505 -19.55 -42.71 11.28
C LYS A 505 -19.37 -43.94 10.39
N PHE A 506 -19.11 -43.75 9.10
CA PHE A 506 -18.82 -44.83 8.15
C PHE A 506 -17.58 -45.63 8.57
N LEU A 507 -16.46 -44.95 8.84
CA LEU A 507 -15.22 -45.60 9.27
C LEU A 507 -15.43 -46.42 10.54
N ALA A 508 -16.12 -45.84 11.54
CA ALA A 508 -16.46 -46.54 12.78
C ALA A 508 -17.33 -47.79 12.53
N LYS A 509 -18.34 -47.69 11.66
CA LYS A 509 -19.21 -48.82 11.32
C LYS A 509 -18.47 -49.95 10.60
N MET A 510 -17.48 -49.61 9.78
CA MET A 510 -16.67 -50.57 9.01
C MET A 510 -15.44 -51.08 9.76
N GLY A 511 -15.15 -50.56 10.96
CA GLY A 511 -13.97 -50.94 11.74
C GLY A 511 -12.65 -50.34 11.22
N TYR A 512 -12.70 -49.27 10.41
CA TYR A 512 -11.51 -48.57 9.93
C TYR A 512 -10.99 -47.54 10.93
N SER A 513 -9.69 -47.56 11.19
CA SER A 513 -9.03 -46.58 12.06
C SER A 513 -8.98 -45.18 11.41
N GLU A 514 -9.52 -44.16 12.12
CA GLU A 514 -9.42 -42.76 11.69
C GLU A 514 -7.95 -42.30 11.52
N LYS A 515 -7.00 -42.90 12.26
CA LYS A 515 -5.57 -42.54 12.15
C LYS A 515 -4.99 -42.84 10.77
N CYS A 516 -5.50 -43.86 10.09
CA CYS A 516 -4.99 -44.31 8.79
C CYS A 516 -5.92 -43.91 7.63
N HIS A 517 -7.23 -43.82 7.89
CA HIS A 517 -8.26 -43.76 6.83
C HIS A 517 -9.08 -42.46 6.80
N PHE A 518 -8.79 -41.54 7.71
CA PHE A 518 -9.39 -40.22 7.76
C PHE A 518 -8.34 -39.13 7.58
N ILE A 519 -8.78 -37.89 7.32
CA ILE A 519 -7.91 -36.73 7.39
C ILE A 519 -7.29 -36.60 8.80
N SER A 520 -6.15 -35.92 8.90
CA SER A 520 -5.49 -35.69 10.18
C SER A 520 -6.39 -34.90 11.14
N ALA A 521 -6.17 -35.08 12.45
CA ALA A 521 -6.89 -34.33 13.48
C ALA A 521 -6.79 -32.81 13.23
N ALA A 522 -5.59 -32.31 12.89
CA ALA A 522 -5.41 -30.91 12.55
C ALA A 522 -6.26 -30.46 11.35
N ALA A 523 -6.34 -31.27 10.29
CA ALA A 523 -7.16 -30.96 9.12
C ALA A 523 -8.65 -30.94 9.46
N TYR A 524 -9.10 -31.90 10.26
CA TYR A 524 -10.47 -31.96 10.75
C TYR A 524 -10.81 -30.71 11.58
N ASP A 525 -9.98 -30.36 12.56
CA ASP A 525 -10.18 -29.19 13.41
C ASP A 525 -10.26 -27.90 12.58
N ILE A 526 -9.32 -27.71 11.64
CA ILE A 526 -9.34 -26.56 10.73
C ILE A 526 -10.65 -26.50 9.92
N CYS A 527 -11.12 -27.63 9.38
CA CYS A 527 -12.37 -27.66 8.62
C CYS A 527 -13.58 -27.32 9.49
N ILE A 528 -13.64 -27.85 10.70
CA ILE A 528 -14.73 -27.55 11.65
C ILE A 528 -14.69 -26.07 12.05
N THR A 529 -13.51 -25.52 12.37
CA THR A 529 -13.37 -24.11 12.75
C THR A 529 -13.72 -23.18 11.59
N CYS A 530 -13.22 -23.42 10.36
CA CYS A 530 -13.60 -22.65 9.18
C CYS A 530 -15.11 -22.72 8.93
N THR A 531 -15.71 -23.90 9.03
CA THR A 531 -17.14 -24.02 8.79
C THR A 531 -17.96 -23.27 9.85
N ASN A 532 -17.61 -23.46 11.12
CA ASN A 532 -18.27 -22.79 12.23
C ASN A 532 -18.09 -21.26 12.16
N SER A 533 -16.90 -20.77 11.81
CA SER A 533 -16.63 -19.33 11.72
C SER A 533 -17.43 -18.66 10.60
N LEU A 534 -17.58 -19.31 9.44
CA LEU A 534 -18.38 -18.77 8.34
C LEU A 534 -19.86 -18.63 8.74
N LEU A 535 -20.43 -19.67 9.35
CA LEU A 535 -21.82 -19.64 9.83
C LEU A 535 -21.99 -18.64 10.98
N ALA A 536 -21.05 -18.60 11.92
CA ALA A 536 -21.06 -17.64 13.03
C ALA A 536 -20.97 -16.20 12.55
N LEU A 537 -20.15 -15.90 11.54
CA LEU A 537 -20.10 -14.57 10.92
C LEU A 537 -21.45 -14.17 10.31
N MET A 538 -22.14 -15.11 9.66
CA MET A 538 -23.49 -14.85 9.12
C MET A 538 -24.47 -14.51 10.25
N PHE A 539 -24.47 -15.27 11.35
CA PHE A 539 -25.30 -14.97 12.53
C PHE A 539 -24.95 -13.62 13.14
N ILE A 540 -23.67 -13.34 13.38
CA ILE A 540 -23.22 -12.07 13.97
C ILE A 540 -23.65 -10.89 13.10
N HIS A 541 -23.45 -10.97 11.79
CA HIS A 541 -23.85 -9.91 10.86
C HIS A 541 -25.36 -9.69 10.79
N HIS A 542 -26.14 -10.77 10.88
CA HIS A 542 -27.59 -10.70 10.74
C HIS A 542 -28.30 -10.29 12.04
N ASP A 543 -27.89 -10.86 13.17
CA ASP A 543 -28.61 -10.81 14.45
C ASP A 543 -27.95 -9.94 15.53
N CYS A 544 -26.63 -9.74 15.47
CA CYS A 544 -25.88 -9.14 16.59
C CYS A 544 -25.37 -7.72 16.32
N LEU A 545 -25.17 -7.34 15.05
CA LEU A 545 -24.64 -6.03 14.71
C LEU A 545 -25.68 -4.91 14.89
N PRO A 546 -25.25 -3.70 15.28
CA PRO A 546 -26.15 -2.56 15.45
C PRO A 546 -26.79 -2.10 14.12
N GLN A 547 -26.12 -2.37 12.99
CA GLN A 547 -26.65 -2.15 11.66
C GLN A 547 -26.30 -3.32 10.75
N LYS A 548 -27.18 -3.61 9.79
CA LYS A 548 -26.96 -4.64 8.78
C LYS A 548 -25.91 -4.18 7.78
N LEU A 549 -24.68 -4.66 7.96
CA LEU A 549 -23.56 -4.41 7.07
C LEU A 549 -23.26 -5.66 6.24
N LEU A 550 -22.81 -5.45 5.01
CA LEU A 550 -22.48 -6.54 4.09
C LEU A 550 -21.37 -7.43 4.68
N LEU A 551 -21.61 -8.74 4.73
CA LEU A 551 -20.58 -9.72 5.05
C LEU A 551 -19.73 -9.96 3.80
N ILE A 552 -18.41 -9.86 3.95
CA ILE A 552 -17.45 -10.11 2.88
C ILE A 552 -16.47 -11.18 3.37
N PRO A 553 -16.74 -12.49 3.15
CA PRO A 553 -15.99 -13.57 3.80
C PRO A 553 -14.47 -13.56 3.53
N HIS A 554 -14.04 -13.23 2.31
CA HIS A 554 -12.61 -13.13 1.98
C HIS A 554 -11.88 -11.95 2.67
N LYS A 555 -12.59 -11.10 3.43
CA LYS A 555 -12.01 -10.07 4.31
C LYS A 555 -11.97 -10.49 5.78
N HIS A 556 -12.35 -11.73 6.07
CA HIS A 556 -12.39 -12.34 7.39
C HIS A 556 -11.39 -13.50 7.49
N ILE A 557 -10.18 -13.28 6.97
CA ILE A 557 -9.08 -14.24 6.90
C ILE A 557 -7.75 -13.55 7.25
N THR A 558 -6.66 -14.30 7.34
CA THR A 558 -5.34 -13.76 7.70
C THR A 558 -4.58 -13.12 6.53
N GLU A 559 -5.04 -13.23 5.29
CA GLU A 559 -4.27 -12.84 4.08
C GLU A 559 -3.64 -11.43 4.15
N PHE A 560 -4.32 -10.45 4.73
CA PHE A 560 -3.78 -9.09 4.84
C PHE A 560 -2.53 -8.99 5.72
N ILE A 561 -2.35 -9.90 6.68
CA ILE A 561 -1.16 -9.93 7.53
C ILE A 561 0.06 -10.51 6.79
N GLU A 562 -0.18 -11.47 5.88
CA GLU A 562 0.85 -12.04 5.01
C GLU A 562 1.38 -10.96 4.08
N HIS A 563 0.48 -10.13 3.52
CA HIS A 563 0.84 -8.98 2.70
C HIS A 563 1.66 -7.95 3.47
N VAL A 564 1.32 -7.68 4.74
CA VAL A 564 2.16 -6.81 5.61
C VAL A 564 3.58 -7.36 5.71
N PHE A 565 3.75 -8.65 5.96
CA PHE A 565 5.09 -9.25 6.00
C PHE A 565 5.79 -9.22 4.63
N ALA A 566 5.06 -9.39 3.53
CA ALA A 566 5.62 -9.28 2.19
C ALA A 566 6.14 -7.85 1.92
N GLU A 567 5.38 -6.81 2.28
CA GLU A 567 5.83 -5.42 2.14
C GLU A 567 7.06 -5.13 3.01
N MET A 568 7.11 -5.64 4.25
CA MET A 568 8.32 -5.54 5.08
C MET A 568 9.53 -6.19 4.40
N ARG A 569 9.36 -7.38 3.79
CA ARG A 569 10.46 -8.09 3.11
C ARG A 569 10.90 -7.43 1.81
N LYS A 570 10.05 -6.65 1.14
CA LYS A 570 10.47 -5.80 0.01
C LYS A 570 11.43 -4.70 0.44
N LEU A 571 11.25 -4.16 1.65
CA LEU A 571 12.15 -3.16 2.22
C LEU A 571 13.45 -3.80 2.73
N ILE A 572 13.32 -4.86 3.54
CA ILE A 572 14.45 -5.57 4.16
C ILE A 572 14.13 -7.06 4.17
N LEU A 573 14.85 -7.85 3.35
CA LEU A 573 14.57 -9.27 3.14
C LEU A 573 14.54 -10.07 4.46
N ASP A 574 15.59 -9.93 5.27
CA ASP A 574 15.75 -10.56 6.57
C ASP A 574 15.84 -9.49 7.67
N PHE A 575 14.68 -9.02 8.13
CA PHE A 575 14.63 -7.96 9.13
C PHE A 575 14.78 -8.48 10.57
N ASN A 576 15.38 -7.64 11.43
CA ASN A 576 15.41 -7.82 12.88
C ASN A 576 14.29 -7.02 13.58
N MET A 577 14.14 -7.17 14.90
CA MET A 577 13.06 -6.53 15.66
C MET A 577 13.08 -5.00 15.59
N GLN A 578 14.26 -4.39 15.62
CA GLN A 578 14.40 -2.93 15.52
C GLN A 578 13.93 -2.45 14.15
N GLN A 579 14.35 -3.14 13.10
CA GLN A 579 13.94 -2.85 11.73
C GLN A 579 12.42 -3.01 11.56
N THR A 580 11.79 -4.03 12.15
CA THR A 580 10.32 -4.16 12.15
C THR A 580 9.65 -2.91 12.72
N LEU A 581 10.04 -2.49 13.93
CA LEU A 581 9.45 -1.31 14.59
C LEU A 581 9.67 -0.01 13.82
N LEU A 582 10.77 0.09 13.06
CA LEU A 582 11.08 1.24 12.22
C LEU A 582 10.40 1.20 10.84
N CYS A 583 10.06 0.00 10.34
CA CYS A 583 9.39 -0.18 9.05
C CYS A 583 7.88 0.04 9.17
N VAL A 584 7.25 -0.38 10.27
CA VAL A 584 5.78 -0.30 10.45
C VAL A 584 5.20 1.09 10.16
N PRO A 585 5.77 2.22 10.65
CA PRO A 585 5.25 3.56 10.33
C PRO A 585 5.35 3.98 8.86
N LYS A 586 6.08 3.23 8.03
CA LYS A 586 6.35 3.53 6.61
C LYS A 586 5.48 2.69 5.66
N LEU A 587 4.77 1.71 6.19
CA LEU A 587 3.81 0.86 5.48
C LEU A 587 2.43 1.51 5.61
#